data_AF-A0A0L1I509-F1
#
_entry.id   AF-A0A0L1I509-F1
#
_cell.length_a   1.000
_cell.length_b   1.000
_cell.length_c   1.000
_cell.angle_alpha   90.00
_cell.angle_beta   90.00
_cell.angle_gamma   90.00
#
_symmetry.space_group_name_H-M   'P 1'
#
loop_
_entity.id
_entity.type
_entity.pdbx_description
1 polymer ?
#
loop_
_entity_poly.entity_id
_entity_poly.type
_entity_poly.pdbx_seq_one_letter_code
_entity_poly.pdbx_strand_id
1 'polypeptide(L)'
;MEKYREFADASTGINPFLPVWVNKKLSFQEKLLKLLLFPIVVMRLCFLSLTLIFMFFLNSLLKILIFQCIKDFFYQIIQTIYCRLLLFYLGFLYLDEQYANNKRVKIKCTKQKIPFTYDTYGHIFLSNFTSFVDILYLSFRLNPLFIVINKNGSLSPVCFYDLIKLSLKFSIPNKMGIFKNIEQIHNYARTHKIKNVVIFPEAMKSNGSCILLWKNDIFQNSDLVLRNKCNIITFIYDEINIINKKLNHFYTSPHTVFHPFIHITFLCFNIYNKIKIVWISEKDISQAIKEQSFKNNDEFVYYLRNIMGQMKPTGGTLVNVKSEMLEKFVNYWNMTRKKAYL
;
A
#
# COMPACT_ATOMS: atom_id res chain seq x y z
N MET A 1 9.28 11.06 -24.06
CA MET A 1 9.57 10.29 -22.84
C MET A 1 10.84 10.74 -22.13
N GLU A 2 11.72 11.53 -22.76
CA GLU A 2 12.96 12.02 -22.16
C GLU A 2 12.74 12.94 -20.94
N LYS A 3 11.65 13.72 -20.94
CA LYS A 3 11.31 14.69 -19.90
C LYS A 3 11.33 14.16 -18.46
N TYR A 4 10.99 12.88 -18.23
CA TYR A 4 10.96 12.29 -16.89
C TYR A 4 12.00 11.17 -16.70
N ARG A 5 12.98 11.07 -17.62
CA ARG A 5 13.96 9.98 -17.64
C ARG A 5 14.97 10.07 -16.50
N GLU A 6 15.21 11.27 -15.94
CA GLU A 6 16.10 11.46 -14.79
C GLU A 6 15.65 10.72 -13.53
N PHE A 7 14.35 10.42 -13.41
CA PHE A 7 13.78 9.66 -12.30
C PHE A 7 13.58 8.17 -12.64
N ALA A 8 13.95 7.75 -13.86
CA ALA A 8 13.90 6.36 -14.26
C ALA A 8 15.10 5.60 -13.69
N ASP A 9 14.86 4.34 -13.37
CA ASP A 9 15.92 3.42 -13.00
C ASP A 9 16.88 3.19 -14.17
N ALA A 10 18.18 3.35 -13.95
CA ALA A 10 19.17 3.32 -15.03
C ALA A 10 19.29 1.93 -15.69
N SER A 11 19.10 0.86 -14.92
CA SER A 11 19.21 -0.52 -15.42
C SER A 11 17.96 -0.98 -16.17
N THR A 12 16.77 -0.63 -15.67
CA THR A 12 15.50 -1.12 -16.24
C THR A 12 14.80 -0.11 -17.15
N GLY A 13 15.17 1.17 -17.08
CA GLY A 13 14.52 2.27 -17.78
C GLY A 13 13.11 2.62 -17.26
N ILE A 14 12.65 1.95 -16.19
CA ILE A 14 11.31 2.15 -15.63
C ILE A 14 11.33 3.36 -14.68
N ASN A 15 10.39 4.29 -14.88
CA ASN A 15 10.13 5.36 -13.92
C ASN A 15 9.07 4.89 -12.89
N PRO A 16 9.44 4.76 -11.61
CA PRO A 16 8.55 4.23 -10.58
C PRO A 16 7.51 5.24 -10.07
N PHE A 17 7.61 6.51 -10.45
CA PHE A 17 6.73 7.57 -9.99
C PHE A 17 5.85 8.13 -11.10
N LEU A 18 6.18 7.90 -12.37
CA LEU A 18 5.37 8.34 -13.49
C LEU A 18 4.02 7.62 -13.47
N PRO A 19 2.88 8.33 -13.34
CA PRO A 19 1.59 7.67 -13.30
C PRO A 19 1.26 7.00 -14.64
N VAL A 20 0.71 5.81 -14.57
CA VAL A 20 0.50 4.93 -15.73
C VAL A 20 -0.53 5.52 -16.72
N TRP A 21 -1.51 6.27 -16.23
CA TRP A 21 -2.57 6.88 -17.03
C TRP A 21 -2.13 8.12 -17.84
N VAL A 22 -0.95 8.69 -17.59
CA VAL A 22 -0.53 9.99 -18.16
C VAL A 22 -0.52 10.01 -19.70
N ASN A 23 -0.27 8.86 -20.33
CA ASN A 23 -0.15 8.77 -21.78
C ASN A 23 -1.49 8.61 -22.51
N LYS A 24 -2.62 8.52 -21.79
CA LYS A 24 -3.93 8.31 -22.40
C LYS A 24 -4.61 9.65 -22.71
N LYS A 25 -4.72 9.98 -24.01
CA LYS A 25 -5.58 11.09 -24.46
C LYS A 25 -7.05 10.64 -24.42
N LEU A 26 -7.91 11.50 -23.89
CA LEU A 26 -9.34 11.21 -23.78
C LEU A 26 -10.05 11.45 -25.12
N SER A 27 -10.85 10.47 -25.55
CA SER A 27 -11.73 10.62 -26.71
C SER A 27 -12.92 11.53 -26.41
N PHE A 28 -13.66 11.99 -27.43
CA PHE A 28 -14.87 12.78 -27.23
C PHE A 28 -15.94 12.03 -26.43
N GLN A 29 -16.14 10.75 -26.73
CA GLN A 29 -17.06 9.86 -26.01
C GLN A 29 -16.67 9.74 -24.52
N GLU A 30 -15.38 9.62 -24.22
CA GLU A 30 -14.87 9.59 -22.86
C GLU A 30 -15.10 10.90 -22.11
N LYS A 31 -15.02 12.05 -22.80
CA LYS A 31 -15.36 13.36 -22.21
C LYS A 31 -16.86 13.48 -21.91
N LEU A 32 -17.72 13.04 -22.82
CA LEU A 32 -19.16 13.04 -22.62
C LEU A 32 -19.57 12.11 -21.46
N LEU A 33 -18.96 10.92 -21.38
CA LEU A 33 -19.18 10.00 -20.27
C LEU A 33 -18.78 10.62 -18.92
N LYS A 34 -17.68 11.39 -18.86
CA LYS A 34 -17.32 12.13 -17.64
C LYS A 34 -18.39 13.13 -17.21
N LEU A 35 -18.99 13.85 -18.16
CA LEU A 35 -20.07 14.78 -17.86
C LEU A 35 -21.28 14.02 -17.27
N LEU A 36 -21.64 12.88 -17.86
CA LEU A 36 -22.75 12.04 -17.38
C LEU A 36 -22.49 11.46 -15.98
N LEU A 37 -21.25 11.06 -15.67
CA LEU A 37 -20.88 10.46 -14.38
C LEU A 37 -20.72 11.50 -13.26
N PHE A 38 -20.68 12.80 -13.57
CA PHE A 38 -20.43 13.85 -12.59
C PHE A 38 -21.40 13.84 -11.40
N PRO A 39 -22.74 13.69 -11.56
CA PRO A 39 -23.66 13.61 -10.43
C PRO A 39 -23.36 12.43 -9.49
N ILE A 40 -22.98 11.28 -10.05
CA ILE A 40 -22.60 10.09 -9.28
C ILE A 40 -21.31 10.35 -8.48
N VAL A 41 -20.35 11.07 -9.07
CA VAL A 41 -19.12 11.47 -8.39
C VAL A 41 -19.41 12.39 -7.21
N VAL A 42 -20.25 13.41 -7.39
CA VAL A 42 -20.66 14.32 -6.31
C VAL A 42 -21.32 13.53 -5.18
N MET A 43 -22.27 12.65 -5.52
CA MET A 43 -22.95 11.79 -4.55
C MET A 43 -21.95 10.91 -3.77
N ARG A 44 -21.01 10.24 -4.46
CA ARG A 44 -19.96 9.41 -3.82
C ARG A 44 -19.07 10.24 -2.89
N LEU A 45 -18.68 11.44 -3.30
CA LEU A 45 -17.88 12.34 -2.46
C LEU A 45 -18.64 12.77 -1.20
N CYS A 46 -19.95 13.04 -1.30
CA CYS A 46 -20.80 13.33 -0.15
C CYS A 46 -20.90 12.13 0.81
N PHE A 47 -21.06 10.91 0.30
CA PHE A 47 -21.07 9.72 1.15
C PHE A 47 -19.71 9.44 1.79
N LEU A 48 -18.61 9.65 1.06
CA LEU A 48 -17.25 9.55 1.60
C LEU A 48 -17.04 10.54 2.76
N SER A 49 -17.42 11.81 2.57
CA SER A 49 -17.28 12.83 3.61
C SER A 49 -18.14 12.52 4.84
N LEU A 50 -19.42 12.16 4.64
CA LEU A 50 -20.32 11.77 5.73
C LEU A 50 -19.78 10.57 6.52
N THR A 51 -19.26 9.56 5.81
CA THR A 51 -18.69 8.36 6.40
C THR A 51 -17.45 8.68 7.25
N LEU A 52 -16.58 9.57 6.78
CA LEU A 52 -15.41 10.02 7.54
C LEU A 52 -15.80 10.83 8.79
N ILE A 53 -16.78 11.73 8.67
CA ILE A 53 -17.30 12.50 9.81
C ILE A 53 -17.88 11.55 10.87
N PHE A 54 -18.71 10.60 10.45
CA PHE A 54 -19.33 9.65 11.36
C PHE A 54 -18.31 8.72 12.01
N MET A 55 -17.30 8.27 11.26
CA MET A 55 -16.18 7.49 11.80
C MET A 55 -15.40 8.27 12.86
N PHE A 56 -15.12 9.55 12.63
CA PHE A 56 -14.43 10.41 13.61
C PHE A 56 -15.27 10.61 14.88
N PHE A 57 -16.58 10.80 14.72
CA PHE A 57 -17.52 10.91 15.83
C PHE A 57 -17.55 9.64 16.67
N LEU A 58 -17.76 8.45 16.07
CA LEU A 58 -17.78 7.18 16.82
C LEU A 58 -16.43 6.89 17.49
N ASN A 59 -15.31 7.11 16.80
CA ASN A 59 -13.99 6.93 17.40
C ASN A 59 -13.73 7.89 18.57
N SER A 60 -14.35 9.07 18.57
CA SER A 60 -14.31 9.99 19.72
C SER A 60 -15.16 9.49 20.88
N LEU A 61 -16.34 8.92 20.62
CA LEU A 61 -17.17 8.28 21.66
C LEU A 61 -16.46 7.09 22.32
N LEU A 62 -15.75 6.27 21.54
CA LEU A 62 -14.98 5.14 22.09
C LEU A 62 -13.90 5.55 23.08
N LYS A 63 -13.43 6.81 23.05
CA LYS A 63 -12.45 7.31 24.04
C LYS A 63 -13.06 7.49 25.43
N ILE A 64 -14.39 7.60 25.53
CA ILE A 64 -15.10 7.74 26.80
C ILE A 64 -15.19 6.39 27.53
N LEU A 65 -15.10 5.27 26.79
CA LEU A 65 -15.14 3.93 27.38
C LEU A 65 -13.90 3.68 28.26
N ILE A 66 -14.15 3.25 29.50
CA ILE A 66 -13.11 2.98 30.50
C ILE A 66 -12.40 1.64 30.22
N PHE A 67 -13.16 0.62 29.82
CA PHE A 67 -12.62 -0.73 29.64
C PHE A 67 -11.94 -0.91 28.28
N GLN A 68 -10.64 -1.15 28.31
CA GLN A 68 -9.81 -1.30 27.10
C GLN A 68 -10.26 -2.47 26.21
N CYS A 69 -10.63 -3.62 26.79
CA CYS A 69 -11.07 -4.78 25.99
C CYS A 69 -12.33 -4.48 25.17
N ILE A 70 -13.30 -3.79 25.80
CA ILE A 70 -14.56 -3.40 25.16
C ILE A 70 -14.28 -2.37 24.07
N LYS A 71 -13.42 -1.39 24.37
CA LYS A 71 -12.99 -0.37 23.42
C LYS A 71 -12.33 -0.98 22.19
N ASP A 72 -11.41 -1.92 22.35
CA ASP A 72 -10.70 -2.57 21.24
C ASP A 72 -11.64 -3.41 20.37
N PHE A 73 -12.59 -4.10 20.99
CA PHE A 73 -13.61 -4.88 20.29
C PHE A 73 -14.50 -3.98 19.41
N PHE A 74 -15.06 -2.91 19.99
CA PHE A 74 -15.89 -1.97 19.23
C PHE A 74 -15.08 -1.22 18.18
N TYR A 75 -13.84 -0.82 18.51
CA TYR A 75 -12.93 -0.18 17.56
C TYR A 75 -12.70 -1.07 16.34
N GLN A 76 -12.47 -2.37 16.53
CA GLN A 76 -12.28 -3.30 15.42
C GLN A 76 -13.53 -3.40 14.53
N ILE A 77 -14.72 -3.51 15.12
CA ILE A 77 -15.99 -3.58 14.36
C ILE A 77 -16.19 -2.30 13.55
N ILE A 78 -16.08 -1.15 14.22
CA ILE A 78 -16.19 0.19 13.62
C ILE A 78 -15.20 0.30 12.46
N GLN A 79 -13.91 0.09 12.71
CA GLN A 79 -12.86 0.22 11.71
C GLN A 79 -13.11 -0.68 10.49
N THR A 80 -13.57 -1.92 10.71
CA THR A 80 -13.89 -2.88 9.65
C THR A 80 -15.03 -2.36 8.76
N ILE A 81 -16.14 -1.93 9.36
CA ILE A 81 -17.32 -1.44 8.64
C ILE A 81 -16.96 -0.18 7.84
N TYR A 82 -16.31 0.81 8.46
CA TYR A 82 -15.98 2.06 7.80
C TYR A 82 -14.97 1.88 6.67
N CYS A 83 -13.90 1.11 6.88
CA CYS A 83 -12.93 0.85 5.82
C CYS A 83 -13.60 0.15 4.63
N ARG A 84 -14.51 -0.81 4.88
CA ARG A 84 -15.25 -1.49 3.80
C ARG A 84 -16.19 -0.53 3.05
N LEU A 85 -16.90 0.34 3.75
CA LEU A 85 -17.77 1.37 3.15
C LEU A 85 -16.96 2.38 2.33
N LEU A 86 -15.82 2.85 2.84
CA LEU A 86 -14.94 3.76 2.11
C LEU A 86 -14.42 3.12 0.81
N LEU A 87 -13.98 1.86 0.87
CA LEU A 87 -13.59 1.10 -0.32
C LEU A 87 -14.74 0.96 -1.31
N PHE A 88 -15.97 0.70 -0.83
CA PHE A 88 -17.17 0.60 -1.65
C PHE A 88 -17.48 1.91 -2.39
N TYR A 89 -17.47 3.05 -1.69
CA TYR A 89 -17.73 4.36 -2.32
C TYR A 89 -16.65 4.78 -3.32
N LEU A 90 -15.41 4.30 -3.12
CA LEU A 90 -14.31 4.44 -4.08
C LEU A 90 -14.43 3.47 -5.27
N GLY A 91 -15.46 2.63 -5.34
CA GLY A 91 -15.68 1.70 -6.46
C GLY A 91 -14.96 0.35 -6.34
N PHE A 92 -14.31 0.05 -5.21
CA PHE A 92 -13.71 -1.26 -4.95
C PHE A 92 -14.76 -2.25 -4.41
N LEU A 93 -15.67 -2.65 -5.29
CA LEU A 93 -16.78 -3.55 -4.94
C LEU A 93 -16.28 -4.96 -4.63
N TYR A 94 -15.33 -5.45 -5.42
CA TYR A 94 -14.74 -6.79 -5.29
C TYR A 94 -13.25 -6.68 -5.00
N LEU A 95 -12.82 -7.35 -3.94
CA LEU A 95 -11.44 -7.43 -3.50
C LEU A 95 -10.93 -8.84 -3.86
N ASP A 96 -10.10 -8.95 -4.89
CA ASP A 96 -9.60 -10.23 -5.39
C ASP A 96 -8.43 -10.70 -4.50
N GLU A 97 -8.76 -11.36 -3.38
CA GLU A 97 -7.79 -11.96 -2.46
C GLU A 97 -7.38 -13.37 -2.92
N GLN A 98 -6.08 -13.56 -3.14
CA GLN A 98 -5.54 -14.86 -3.53
C GLN A 98 -4.20 -15.13 -2.84
N TYR A 99 -3.87 -16.40 -2.66
CA TYR A 99 -2.50 -16.80 -2.36
C TYR A 99 -1.59 -16.67 -3.57
N ALA A 100 -0.31 -16.48 -3.30
CA ALA A 100 0.71 -16.52 -4.34
C ALA A 100 0.71 -17.86 -5.07
N ASN A 101 0.95 -17.79 -6.39
CA ASN A 101 1.08 -18.99 -7.19
C ASN A 101 2.52 -19.51 -7.10
N ASN A 102 2.67 -20.76 -6.71
CA ASN A 102 3.94 -21.47 -6.56
C ASN A 102 4.82 -21.33 -7.81
N LYS A 103 4.21 -21.39 -9.00
CA LYS A 103 4.94 -21.30 -10.28
C LYS A 103 5.63 -19.95 -10.48
N ARG A 104 5.06 -18.87 -9.93
CA ARG A 104 5.60 -17.51 -10.09
C ARG A 104 6.65 -17.19 -9.04
N VAL A 105 6.31 -17.47 -7.78
CA VAL A 105 7.16 -17.13 -6.63
C VAL A 105 8.27 -18.18 -6.41
N LYS A 106 8.22 -19.32 -7.11
CA LYS A 106 9.16 -20.44 -6.96
C LYS A 106 9.26 -20.97 -5.52
N ILE A 107 8.21 -20.76 -4.73
CA ILE A 107 8.05 -21.28 -3.37
C ILE A 107 6.92 -22.31 -3.38
N LYS A 108 7.06 -23.37 -2.59
CA LYS A 108 5.96 -24.30 -2.32
C LYS A 108 4.92 -23.61 -1.43
N CYS A 109 3.96 -22.89 -2.03
CA CYS A 109 2.84 -22.36 -1.27
C CYS A 109 1.80 -23.47 -1.07
N THR A 110 1.42 -23.67 0.19
CA THR A 110 0.32 -24.55 0.54
C THR A 110 -1.00 -23.83 0.28
N LYS A 111 -1.92 -24.44 -0.47
CA LYS A 111 -3.26 -23.86 -0.72
C LYS A 111 -4.06 -23.91 0.58
N GLN A 112 -3.94 -22.86 1.39
CA GLN A 112 -4.74 -22.68 2.60
C GLN A 112 -5.80 -21.59 2.36
N LYS A 113 -6.76 -21.44 3.27
CA LYS A 113 -7.62 -20.25 3.31
C LYS A 113 -6.89 -19.14 4.06
N ILE A 114 -7.01 -17.90 3.61
CA ILE A 114 -6.35 -16.75 4.26
C ILE A 114 -6.94 -16.63 5.66
N PRO A 115 -6.14 -16.85 6.73
CA PRO A 115 -6.67 -16.77 8.08
C PRO A 115 -7.16 -15.34 8.35
N PHE A 116 -8.32 -15.23 9.00
CA PHE A 116 -8.85 -13.93 9.42
C PHE A 116 -8.07 -13.38 10.62
N THR A 117 -7.60 -14.27 11.50
CA THR A 117 -6.77 -13.95 12.66
C THR A 117 -5.70 -15.00 12.87
N TYR A 118 -4.56 -14.57 13.41
CA TYR A 118 -3.56 -15.46 13.98
C TYR A 118 -3.73 -15.56 15.49
N ASP A 119 -3.36 -16.71 16.06
CA ASP A 119 -3.46 -16.97 17.50
C ASP A 119 -2.32 -16.31 18.29
N THR A 120 -1.19 -16.01 17.62
CA THR A 120 -0.01 -15.42 18.27
C THR A 120 0.12 -13.92 18.02
N TYR A 121 0.98 -13.27 18.81
CA TYR A 121 1.26 -11.84 18.73
C TYR A 121 2.53 -11.53 17.92
N GLY A 122 2.61 -10.32 17.37
CA GLY A 122 3.80 -9.81 16.71
C GLY A 122 4.05 -10.38 15.30
N HIS A 123 3.01 -10.73 14.54
CA HIS A 123 3.15 -11.08 13.13
C HIS A 123 3.52 -9.84 12.30
N ILE A 124 4.57 -9.96 11.49
CA ILE A 124 5.07 -8.87 10.65
C ILE A 124 4.54 -9.08 9.24
N PHE A 125 3.89 -8.05 8.69
CA PHE A 125 3.40 -8.02 7.31
C PHE A 125 4.20 -6.99 6.52
N LEU A 126 4.95 -7.48 5.53
CA LEU A 126 5.63 -6.61 4.57
C LEU A 126 4.71 -6.40 3.37
N SER A 127 4.44 -5.14 3.05
CA SER A 127 3.58 -4.79 1.91
C SER A 127 4.24 -3.77 1.00
N ASN A 128 4.02 -3.89 -0.31
CA ASN A 128 4.30 -2.77 -1.20
C ASN A 128 3.41 -1.58 -0.85
N PHE A 129 3.88 -0.37 -1.17
CA PHE A 129 3.13 0.85 -0.95
C PHE A 129 2.85 1.55 -2.26
N THR A 130 1.58 1.73 -2.59
CA THR A 130 1.17 2.31 -3.87
C THR A 130 0.04 3.32 -3.73
N SER A 131 -0.90 3.08 -2.82
CA SER A 131 -2.09 3.90 -2.66
C SER A 131 -2.57 3.94 -1.21
N PHE A 132 -3.36 4.95 -0.87
CA PHE A 132 -4.07 4.99 0.41
C PHE A 132 -5.11 3.87 0.55
N VAL A 133 -5.56 3.30 -0.59
CA VAL A 133 -6.47 2.15 -0.66
C VAL A 133 -5.83 0.90 -0.03
N ASP A 134 -4.50 0.74 -0.15
CA ASP A 134 -3.74 -0.33 0.51
C ASP A 134 -3.99 -0.30 2.02
N ILE A 135 -3.96 0.90 2.60
CA ILE A 135 -4.14 1.14 4.03
C ILE A 135 -5.57 0.80 4.45
N LEU A 136 -6.57 1.25 3.68
CA LEU A 136 -7.98 0.95 3.96
C LEU A 136 -8.23 -0.56 3.99
N TYR A 137 -7.68 -1.28 3.00
CA TYR A 137 -7.78 -2.73 2.95
C TYR A 137 -7.08 -3.39 4.15
N LEU A 138 -5.84 -2.98 4.46
CA LEU A 138 -5.08 -3.57 5.56
C LEU A 138 -5.74 -3.30 6.92
N SER A 139 -6.29 -2.10 7.13
CA SER A 139 -7.06 -1.78 8.33
C SER A 139 -8.33 -2.60 8.47
N PHE A 140 -9.08 -2.75 7.37
CA PHE A 140 -10.25 -3.61 7.32
C PHE A 140 -9.91 -5.08 7.63
N ARG A 141 -8.82 -5.58 7.06
CA ARG A 141 -8.49 -7.01 7.09
C ARG A 141 -7.73 -7.45 8.34
N LEU A 142 -6.80 -6.63 8.82
CA LEU A 142 -5.83 -7.02 9.85
C LEU A 142 -5.96 -6.23 11.15
N ASN A 143 -6.63 -5.07 11.14
CA ASN A 143 -6.58 -4.08 12.23
C ASN A 143 -5.14 -3.92 12.82
N PRO A 144 -4.14 -3.56 11.98
CA PRO A 144 -2.74 -3.68 12.37
C PRO A 144 -2.21 -2.43 13.08
N LEU A 145 -1.12 -2.59 13.82
CA LEU A 145 -0.22 -1.48 14.12
C LEU A 145 0.59 -1.17 12.86
N PHE A 146 0.46 0.05 12.35
CA PHE A 146 1.27 0.50 11.22
C PHE A 146 2.61 1.08 11.67
N ILE A 147 3.66 0.75 10.94
CA ILE A 147 4.99 1.31 11.13
C ILE A 147 5.40 2.08 9.88
N VAL A 148 5.90 3.30 10.07
CA VAL A 148 6.50 4.11 9.00
C VAL A 148 8.00 4.21 9.19
N ILE A 149 8.70 4.31 8.07
CA ILE A 149 10.14 4.53 8.02
C ILE A 149 10.39 6.03 7.88
N ASN A 150 11.19 6.59 8.77
CA ASN A 150 11.56 8.01 8.74
C ASN A 150 12.77 8.24 7.81
N LYS A 151 13.04 9.50 7.46
CA LYS A 151 14.18 9.87 6.59
C LYS A 151 15.51 9.34 7.12
N ASN A 152 15.73 9.41 8.42
CA ASN A 152 16.92 8.91 9.12
C ASN A 152 17.02 7.37 9.24
N GLY A 153 16.05 6.60 8.70
CA GLY A 153 16.03 5.14 8.78
C GLY A 153 15.39 4.55 10.05
N SER A 154 15.08 5.38 11.04
CA SER A 154 14.35 4.95 12.24
C SER A 154 12.87 4.66 11.94
N LEU A 155 12.24 3.87 12.81
CA LEU A 155 10.89 3.37 12.65
C LEU A 155 9.96 3.96 13.71
N SER A 156 8.78 4.42 13.28
CA SER A 156 7.76 4.99 14.17
C SER A 156 6.43 4.25 14.04
N PRO A 157 5.78 3.89 15.16
CA PRO A 157 4.39 3.48 15.12
C PRO A 157 3.51 4.67 14.76
N VAL A 158 2.51 4.44 13.91
CA VAL A 158 1.54 5.46 13.52
C VAL A 158 0.12 4.92 13.57
N CYS A 159 -0.80 5.80 13.94
CA CYS A 159 -2.23 5.51 13.89
C CYS A 159 -2.73 5.54 12.44
N PHE A 160 -3.87 4.88 12.21
CA PHE A 160 -4.54 4.82 10.92
C PHE A 160 -4.65 6.18 10.20
N TYR A 161 -5.15 7.20 10.90
CA TYR A 161 -5.37 8.54 10.32
C TYR A 161 -4.07 9.22 9.88
N ASP A 162 -3.01 9.08 10.68
CA ASP A 162 -1.71 9.64 10.35
C ASP A 162 -1.10 8.97 9.12
N LEU A 163 -1.30 7.65 8.99
CA LEU A 163 -0.85 6.90 7.84
C LEU A 163 -1.65 7.26 6.58
N ILE A 164 -2.98 7.44 6.67
CA ILE A 164 -3.79 7.96 5.55
C ILE A 164 -3.27 9.34 5.13
N LYS A 165 -3.05 10.25 6.09
CA LYS A 165 -2.47 11.58 5.81
C LYS A 165 -1.08 11.49 5.17
N LEU A 166 -0.24 10.54 5.62
CA LEU A 166 1.07 10.32 5.04
C LEU A 166 0.98 9.80 3.60
N SER A 167 0.08 8.86 3.35
CA SER A 167 -0.12 8.27 2.01
C SER A 167 -0.60 9.28 0.97
N LEU A 168 -1.25 10.36 1.40
CA LEU A 168 -1.66 11.47 0.56
C LEU A 168 -0.55 12.53 0.37
N LYS A 169 0.51 12.49 1.18
CA LYS A 169 1.73 13.29 0.99
C LYS A 169 2.70 12.60 0.04
N PHE A 170 3.79 13.30 -0.30
CA PHE A 170 4.82 12.84 -1.23
C PHE A 170 6.22 12.84 -0.61
N SER A 171 6.31 13.05 0.70
CA SER A 171 7.56 13.14 1.44
C SER A 171 7.58 12.17 2.60
N ILE A 172 8.75 11.58 2.82
CA ILE A 172 8.99 10.69 3.97
C ILE A 172 9.02 11.54 5.25
N PRO A 173 8.44 11.08 6.36
CA PRO A 173 8.45 11.85 7.60
C PRO A 173 9.90 12.11 8.07
N ASN A 174 10.16 13.35 8.48
CA ASN A 174 11.43 13.73 9.08
C ASN A 174 11.30 13.77 10.61
N LYS A 175 11.02 12.63 11.22
CA LYS A 175 10.92 12.46 12.67
C LYS A 175 11.97 11.48 13.17
N MET A 176 12.37 11.62 14.43
CA MET A 176 13.12 10.58 15.13
C MET A 176 12.15 9.49 15.56
N GLY A 177 12.38 8.28 15.06
CA GLY A 177 11.61 7.09 15.38
C GLY A 177 12.04 6.45 16.69
N ILE A 178 11.17 5.58 17.18
CA ILE A 178 11.31 4.91 18.47
C ILE A 178 12.17 3.64 18.30
N PHE A 179 12.00 2.96 17.16
CA PHE A 179 12.66 1.68 16.91
C PHE A 179 13.75 1.83 15.85
N LYS A 180 14.82 1.04 15.99
CA LYS A 180 15.93 0.96 15.03
C LYS A 180 15.70 -0.12 13.97
N ASN A 181 15.12 -1.25 14.37
CA ASN A 181 14.93 -2.42 13.50
C ASN A 181 13.59 -3.13 13.75
N ILE A 182 13.29 -4.12 12.91
CA ILE A 182 12.04 -4.92 12.97
C ILE A 182 11.98 -5.79 14.22
N GLU A 183 13.12 -6.27 14.72
CA GLU A 183 13.18 -7.04 15.96
C GLU A 183 12.60 -6.27 17.17
N GLN A 184 12.99 -5.01 17.34
CA GLN A 184 12.46 -4.16 18.41
C GLN A 184 10.94 -3.96 18.28
N ILE A 185 10.43 -3.85 17.05
CA ILE A 185 8.98 -3.74 16.80
C ILE A 185 8.27 -5.04 17.17
N HIS A 186 8.82 -6.19 16.81
CA HIS A 186 8.24 -7.49 17.17
C HIS A 186 8.17 -7.66 18.70
N ASN A 187 9.24 -7.31 19.41
CA ASN A 187 9.27 -7.35 20.87
C ASN A 187 8.24 -6.40 21.50
N TYR A 188 8.11 -5.18 20.97
CA TYR A 188 7.09 -4.23 21.38
C TYR A 188 5.67 -4.76 21.13
N ALA A 189 5.41 -5.34 19.96
CA ALA A 189 4.11 -5.90 19.63
C ALA A 189 3.74 -7.08 20.54
N ARG A 190 4.71 -7.94 20.87
CA ARG A 190 4.51 -9.06 21.79
C ARG A 190 4.18 -8.58 23.20
N THR A 191 4.89 -7.57 23.71
CA THR A 191 4.66 -7.04 25.07
C THR A 191 3.31 -6.33 25.19
N HIS A 192 2.88 -5.63 24.14
CA HIS A 192 1.61 -4.90 24.11
C HIS A 192 0.43 -5.74 23.57
N LYS A 193 0.61 -7.06 23.39
CA LYS A 193 -0.42 -7.99 22.87
C LYS A 193 -1.01 -7.55 21.51
N ILE A 194 -0.18 -6.96 20.66
CA ILE A 194 -0.53 -6.55 19.29
C ILE A 194 -0.34 -7.73 18.35
N LYS A 195 -1.40 -8.12 17.65
CA LYS A 195 -1.37 -9.29 16.77
C LYS A 195 -0.61 -9.04 15.47
N ASN A 196 -0.98 -7.98 14.77
CA ASN A 196 -0.54 -7.71 13.40
C ASN A 196 0.22 -6.39 13.35
N VAL A 197 1.39 -6.40 12.73
CA VAL A 197 2.20 -5.22 12.46
C VAL A 197 2.41 -5.13 10.96
N VAL A 198 2.09 -3.99 10.35
CA VAL A 198 2.32 -3.76 8.92
C VAL A 198 3.44 -2.77 8.72
N ILE A 199 4.38 -3.12 7.86
CA ILE A 199 5.51 -2.29 7.45
C ILE A 199 5.51 -2.17 5.93
N PHE A 200 5.66 -0.95 5.44
CA PHE A 200 5.88 -0.67 4.02
C PHE A 200 7.38 -0.46 3.78
N PRO A 201 8.16 -1.50 3.43
CA PRO A 201 9.61 -1.40 3.30
C PRO A 201 10.08 -0.46 2.18
N GLU A 202 9.20 -0.12 1.23
CA GLU A 202 9.44 0.92 0.23
C GLU A 202 9.49 2.34 0.83
N ALA A 203 9.03 2.53 2.08
CA ALA A 203 8.89 3.79 2.82
C ALA A 203 7.93 4.83 2.23
N MET A 204 7.74 4.86 0.91
CA MET A 204 6.80 5.74 0.22
C MET A 204 6.24 5.05 -1.02
N LYS A 205 5.13 5.61 -1.53
CA LYS A 205 4.37 5.04 -2.64
C LYS A 205 5.08 5.08 -3.99
N SER A 206 4.94 4.00 -4.75
CA SER A 206 5.25 3.92 -6.19
C SER A 206 3.99 4.02 -7.04
N ASN A 207 4.14 4.07 -8.36
CA ASN A 207 3.06 4.05 -9.34
C ASN A 207 2.41 2.67 -9.50
N GLY A 208 2.87 1.66 -8.75
CA GLY A 208 2.36 0.30 -8.81
C GLY A 208 2.86 -0.53 -10.00
N SER A 209 3.77 -0.04 -10.84
CA SER A 209 4.36 -0.83 -11.95
C SER A 209 5.74 -1.41 -11.65
N CYS A 210 6.24 -1.23 -10.43
CA CYS A 210 7.51 -1.80 -9.98
C CYS A 210 7.51 -1.93 -8.45
N ILE A 211 8.62 -2.42 -7.89
CA ILE A 211 8.91 -2.41 -6.44
C ILE A 211 10.15 -1.54 -6.19
N LEU A 212 10.02 -0.50 -5.38
CA LEU A 212 11.14 0.39 -5.01
C LEU A 212 12.23 -0.33 -4.22
N LEU A 213 13.40 0.29 -4.13
CA LEU A 213 14.50 -0.19 -3.31
C LEU A 213 14.13 -0.07 -1.83
N TRP A 214 14.28 -1.17 -1.08
CA TRP A 214 14.05 -1.19 0.36
C TRP A 214 15.26 -0.64 1.11
N LYS A 215 15.02 -0.02 2.28
CA LYS A 215 16.11 0.40 3.17
C LYS A 215 16.59 -0.82 3.97
N ASN A 216 17.83 -1.25 3.79
CA ASN A 216 18.35 -2.46 4.45
C ASN A 216 18.54 -2.29 5.95
N ASP A 217 18.78 -1.06 6.42
CA ASP A 217 19.07 -0.75 7.83
C ASP A 217 17.98 -1.24 8.79
N ILE A 218 16.71 -1.20 8.38
CA ILE A 218 15.57 -1.61 9.21
C ILE A 218 15.54 -3.13 9.47
N PHE A 219 16.22 -3.92 8.63
CA PHE A 219 16.24 -5.38 8.68
C PHE A 219 17.41 -5.92 9.53
N GLN A 220 18.33 -5.07 9.98
CA GLN A 220 19.47 -5.49 10.79
C GLN A 220 19.02 -6.28 12.03
N ASN A 221 19.64 -7.44 12.26
CA ASN A 221 19.34 -8.38 13.35
C ASN A 221 17.90 -8.91 13.38
N SER A 222 17.15 -8.78 12.28
CA SER A 222 15.73 -9.16 12.24
C SER A 222 15.47 -10.51 11.57
N ASP A 223 16.51 -11.24 11.18
CA ASP A 223 16.42 -12.50 10.41
C ASP A 223 15.60 -13.57 11.13
N LEU A 224 15.83 -13.77 12.43
CA LEU A 224 15.12 -14.77 13.22
C LEU A 224 13.63 -14.47 13.33
N VAL A 225 13.27 -13.19 13.50
CA VAL A 225 11.88 -12.74 13.54
C VAL A 225 11.24 -12.95 12.17
N LEU A 226 11.91 -12.53 11.10
CA LEU A 226 11.37 -12.62 9.75
C LEU A 226 11.24 -14.07 9.26
N ARG A 227 12.15 -14.96 9.66
CA ARG A 227 12.07 -16.41 9.40
C ARG A 227 10.83 -17.07 10.00
N ASN A 228 10.31 -16.51 11.10
CA ASN A 228 9.29 -17.18 11.90
C ASN A 228 7.98 -16.42 11.99
N LYS A 229 7.92 -15.13 11.61
CA LYS A 229 6.75 -14.27 11.79
C LYS A 229 6.43 -13.37 10.61
N CYS A 230 7.15 -13.50 9.49
CA CYS A 230 6.96 -12.66 8.31
C CYS A 230 5.86 -13.21 7.40
N ASN A 231 4.95 -12.33 7.00
CA ASN A 231 4.00 -12.54 5.92
C ASN A 231 4.23 -11.45 4.87
N ILE A 232 4.00 -11.76 3.60
CA ILE A 232 4.14 -10.78 2.51
C ILE A 232 2.77 -10.60 1.85
N ILE A 233 2.37 -9.35 1.72
CA ILE A 233 1.16 -8.94 1.00
C ILE A 233 1.60 -8.09 -0.18
N THR A 234 0.98 -8.31 -1.34
CA THR A 234 1.26 -7.49 -2.51
C THR A 234 -0.02 -7.02 -3.16
N PHE A 235 -0.17 -5.70 -3.21
CA PHE A 235 -1.23 -5.00 -3.91
C PHE A 235 -0.88 -4.82 -5.38
N ILE A 236 -1.80 -5.25 -6.24
CA ILE A 236 -1.71 -5.12 -7.67
C ILE A 236 -2.96 -4.40 -8.14
N TYR A 237 -2.74 -3.25 -8.77
CA TYR A 237 -3.76 -2.50 -9.47
C TYR A 237 -3.62 -2.85 -10.94
N ASP A 238 -4.41 -3.83 -11.38
CA ASP A 238 -4.35 -4.38 -12.74
C ASP A 238 -4.54 -3.30 -13.80
N GLU A 239 -3.71 -3.35 -14.86
CA GLU A 239 -4.12 -2.87 -16.18
C GLU A 239 -5.02 -3.92 -16.87
N ILE A 240 -6.31 -3.84 -16.56
CA ILE A 240 -7.44 -4.02 -17.51
C ILE A 240 -7.67 -5.39 -18.19
N ASN A 241 -8.86 -5.97 -17.94
CA ASN A 241 -9.57 -6.82 -18.92
C ASN A 241 -10.05 -5.96 -20.10
N ILE A 242 -9.90 -6.43 -21.35
CA ILE A 242 -10.23 -5.71 -22.61
C ILE A 242 -11.61 -5.01 -22.58
N ILE A 243 -12.62 -5.61 -21.94
CA ILE A 243 -13.98 -5.08 -21.78
C ILE A 243 -14.01 -3.84 -20.86
N ASN A 244 -13.23 -3.82 -19.77
CA ASN A 244 -13.09 -2.67 -18.87
C ASN A 244 -12.24 -1.54 -19.48
N LYS A 245 -11.41 -1.82 -20.49
CA LYS A 245 -10.59 -0.82 -21.20
C LYS A 245 -11.43 0.26 -21.88
N LYS A 246 -12.58 -0.17 -22.42
CA LYS A 246 -13.51 0.69 -23.16
C LYS A 246 -14.48 1.43 -22.25
N LEU A 247 -14.84 0.86 -21.10
CA LEU A 247 -15.92 1.39 -20.26
C LEU A 247 -15.45 2.32 -19.14
N ASN A 248 -14.34 2.06 -18.43
CA ASN A 248 -14.01 2.81 -17.20
C ASN A 248 -12.54 2.75 -16.78
N HIS A 249 -11.63 3.32 -17.57
CA HIS A 249 -10.30 3.64 -17.02
C HIS A 249 -9.86 5.06 -17.40
N PHE A 250 -10.29 5.99 -16.55
CA PHE A 250 -9.86 7.40 -16.58
C PHE A 250 -8.63 7.64 -15.72
N TYR A 251 -8.48 6.86 -14.65
CA TYR A 251 -7.51 7.10 -13.60
C TYR A 251 -7.22 5.79 -12.83
N THR A 252 -6.12 5.74 -12.08
CA THR A 252 -5.70 4.54 -11.33
C THR A 252 -5.49 4.85 -9.86
N SER A 253 -5.61 3.85 -8.98
CA SER A 253 -5.41 4.00 -7.53
C SER A 253 -4.02 4.48 -7.10
N PRO A 254 -2.91 4.05 -7.75
CA PRO A 254 -1.59 4.53 -7.37
C PRO A 254 -1.49 6.06 -7.49
N HIS A 255 -1.08 6.71 -6.39
CA HIS A 255 -1.16 8.16 -6.22
C HIS A 255 0.24 8.80 -6.15
N THR A 256 0.92 8.96 -7.26
CA THR A 256 2.29 9.53 -7.25
C THR A 256 2.35 11.02 -7.57
N VAL A 257 1.25 11.61 -8.05
CA VAL A 257 1.13 13.04 -8.37
C VAL A 257 -0.28 13.55 -8.07
N PHE A 258 -0.51 14.85 -8.26
CA PHE A 258 -1.75 15.58 -7.99
C PHE A 258 -2.09 15.79 -6.52
N HIS A 259 -2.83 16.87 -6.28
CA HIS A 259 -3.38 17.14 -4.95
C HIS A 259 -4.33 16.01 -4.53
N PRO A 260 -4.33 15.59 -3.24
CA PRO A 260 -5.20 14.55 -2.71
C PRO A 260 -6.69 14.65 -3.11
N PHE A 261 -7.28 15.85 -3.07
CA PHE A 261 -8.67 16.05 -3.48
C PHE A 261 -8.89 15.69 -4.95
N ILE A 262 -8.01 16.13 -5.85
CA ILE A 262 -8.10 15.80 -7.29
C ILE A 262 -7.98 14.29 -7.49
N HIS A 263 -7.06 13.66 -6.76
CA HIS A 263 -6.86 12.22 -6.80
C HIS A 263 -8.12 11.45 -6.40
N ILE A 264 -8.73 11.78 -5.25
CA ILE A 264 -9.96 11.12 -4.76
C ILE A 264 -11.13 11.36 -5.73
N THR A 265 -11.30 12.59 -6.22
CA THR A 265 -12.32 12.91 -7.21
C THR A 265 -12.14 12.08 -8.49
N PHE A 266 -10.92 11.95 -9.00
CA PHE A 266 -10.63 11.12 -10.17
C PHE A 266 -10.84 9.63 -9.94
N LEU A 267 -10.60 9.12 -8.73
CA LEU A 267 -10.98 7.75 -8.39
C LEU A 267 -12.49 7.54 -8.40
N CYS A 268 -13.26 8.52 -7.94
CA CYS A 268 -14.72 8.44 -7.92
C CYS A 268 -15.33 8.42 -9.33
N PHE A 269 -14.65 8.99 -10.33
CA PHE A 269 -15.06 8.91 -11.74
C PHE A 269 -15.00 7.49 -12.32
N ASN A 270 -14.18 6.59 -11.74
CA ASN A 270 -14.22 5.19 -12.14
C ASN A 270 -15.45 4.53 -11.53
N ILE A 271 -16.35 3.98 -12.36
CA ILE A 271 -17.53 3.26 -11.86
C ILE A 271 -17.12 2.07 -10.98
N TYR A 272 -16.10 1.33 -11.42
CA TYR A 272 -15.53 0.18 -10.73
C TYR A 272 -14.01 0.24 -10.75
N ASN A 273 -13.39 -0.04 -9.61
CA ASN A 273 -11.95 -0.18 -9.45
C ASN A 273 -11.63 -1.61 -9.05
N LYS A 274 -10.67 -2.23 -9.78
CA LYS A 274 -10.19 -3.58 -9.48
C LYS A 274 -8.92 -3.49 -8.65
N ILE A 275 -8.87 -4.32 -7.62
CA ILE A 275 -7.67 -4.54 -6.82
C ILE A 275 -7.46 -6.03 -6.66
N LYS A 276 -6.22 -6.47 -6.81
CA LYS A 276 -5.79 -7.82 -6.57
C LYS A 276 -4.80 -7.83 -5.41
N ILE A 277 -5.10 -8.63 -4.40
CA ILE A 277 -4.29 -8.75 -3.19
C ILE A 277 -3.72 -10.16 -3.15
N VAL A 278 -2.39 -10.25 -3.25
CA VAL A 278 -1.68 -11.53 -3.23
C VAL A 278 -1.03 -11.73 -1.87
N TRP A 279 -1.23 -12.90 -1.28
CA TRP A 279 -0.73 -13.25 0.05
C TRP A 279 0.32 -14.35 -0.01
N ILE A 280 1.33 -14.26 0.84
CA ILE A 280 2.21 -15.37 1.20
C ILE A 280 2.22 -15.49 2.72
N SER A 281 1.99 -16.72 3.20
CA SER A 281 1.94 -17.01 4.63
C SER A 281 3.33 -17.13 5.27
N GLU A 282 3.37 -16.92 6.58
CA GLU A 282 4.50 -17.20 7.47
C GLU A 282 5.09 -18.60 7.27
N LYS A 283 4.24 -19.61 7.10
CA LYS A 283 4.69 -21.00 6.94
C LYS A 283 5.43 -21.18 5.61
N ASP A 284 4.88 -20.65 4.52
CA ASP A 284 5.47 -20.77 3.19
C ASP A 284 6.79 -19.98 3.11
N ILE A 285 6.85 -18.78 3.72
CA ILE A 285 8.08 -17.97 3.82
C ILE A 285 9.13 -18.68 4.67
N SER A 286 8.76 -19.19 5.84
CA SER A 286 9.67 -19.90 6.73
C SER A 286 10.29 -21.11 6.05
N GLN A 287 9.48 -21.88 5.33
CA GLN A 287 9.97 -23.02 4.56
C GLN A 287 10.93 -22.58 3.44
N ALA A 288 10.55 -21.57 2.66
CA ALA A 288 11.39 -21.08 1.57
C ALA A 288 12.74 -20.54 2.05
N ILE A 289 12.77 -19.88 3.21
CA ILE A 289 14.00 -19.36 3.82
C ILE A 289 14.87 -20.50 4.37
N LYS A 290 14.29 -21.59 4.89
CA LYS A 290 15.05 -22.77 5.36
C LYS A 290 15.75 -23.50 4.22
N GLU A 291 15.16 -23.49 3.02
CA GLU A 291 15.72 -24.12 1.82
C GLU A 291 16.88 -23.30 1.21
N GLN A 292 17.16 -22.08 1.70
CA GLN A 292 18.20 -21.18 1.17
C GLN A 292 19.20 -20.75 2.25
N SER A 293 20.47 -20.66 1.86
CA SER A 293 21.55 -20.06 2.66
C SER A 293 21.84 -18.64 2.16
N PHE A 294 21.75 -17.65 3.04
CA PHE A 294 22.09 -16.25 2.74
C PHE A 294 23.45 -15.92 3.36
N LYS A 295 24.34 -15.28 2.59
CA LYS A 295 25.69 -14.92 3.07
C LYS A 295 25.68 -13.67 3.93
N ASN A 296 24.78 -12.73 3.63
CA ASN A 296 24.63 -11.47 4.35
C ASN A 296 23.14 -11.06 4.42
N ASN A 297 22.86 -10.03 5.22
CA ASN A 297 21.51 -9.46 5.36
C ASN A 297 21.01 -8.87 4.03
N ASP A 298 21.89 -8.28 3.21
CA ASP A 298 21.49 -7.66 1.94
C ASP A 298 20.90 -8.67 0.95
N GLU A 299 21.49 -9.86 0.84
CA GLU A 299 20.96 -10.98 0.05
C GLU A 299 19.59 -11.44 0.58
N PHE A 300 19.44 -11.50 1.91
CA PHE A 300 18.17 -11.87 2.54
C PHE A 300 17.05 -10.85 2.26
N VAL A 301 17.34 -9.56 2.42
CA VAL A 301 16.41 -8.47 2.11
C VAL A 301 16.07 -8.44 0.62
N TYR A 302 17.07 -8.62 -0.24
CA TYR A 302 16.86 -8.73 -1.68
C TYR A 302 15.95 -9.92 -2.03
N TYR A 303 16.12 -11.06 -1.36
CA TYR A 303 15.28 -12.23 -1.57
C TYR A 303 13.82 -11.97 -1.21
N LEU A 304 13.53 -11.39 -0.04
CA LEU A 304 12.18 -11.00 0.36
C LEU A 304 11.54 -10.00 -0.62
N ARG A 305 12.34 -9.03 -1.07
CA ARG A 305 11.93 -8.05 -2.08
C ARG A 305 11.63 -8.71 -3.43
N ASN A 306 12.45 -9.67 -3.85
CA ASN A 306 12.27 -10.43 -5.07
C ASN A 306 11.00 -11.29 -5.03
N ILE A 307 10.70 -11.91 -3.88
CA ILE A 307 9.43 -12.61 -3.66
C ILE A 307 8.25 -11.66 -3.91
N MET A 308 8.27 -10.47 -3.32
CA MET A 308 7.22 -9.45 -3.51
C MET A 308 7.09 -9.05 -5.00
N GLY A 309 8.22 -8.88 -5.70
CA GLY A 309 8.23 -8.62 -7.14
C GLY A 309 7.57 -9.75 -7.95
N GLN A 310 7.93 -11.01 -7.68
CA GLN A 310 7.41 -12.19 -8.36
C GLN A 310 5.91 -12.45 -8.13
N MET A 311 5.35 -11.93 -7.03
CA MET A 311 3.90 -11.98 -6.78
C MET A 311 3.11 -11.15 -7.81
N LYS A 312 3.74 -10.18 -8.47
CA LYS A 312 3.10 -9.32 -9.47
C LYS A 312 3.29 -9.91 -10.88
N PRO A 313 2.21 -10.31 -11.60
CA PRO A 313 2.31 -10.77 -12.98
C PRO A 313 2.88 -9.71 -13.91
N THR A 314 2.48 -8.47 -13.69
CA THR A 314 2.87 -7.29 -14.44
C THR A 314 3.35 -6.24 -13.45
N GLY A 315 4.41 -5.54 -13.81
CA GLY A 315 4.99 -4.50 -12.96
C GLY A 315 5.61 -5.01 -11.65
N GLY A 316 6.16 -6.23 -11.67
CA GLY A 316 6.94 -6.82 -10.58
C GLY A 316 8.43 -6.47 -10.60
N THR A 317 8.85 -5.64 -11.55
CA THR A 317 10.27 -5.32 -11.76
C THR A 317 10.84 -4.61 -10.54
N LEU A 318 12.00 -5.08 -10.08
CA LEU A 318 12.75 -4.46 -9.00
C LEU A 318 13.57 -3.31 -9.59
N VAL A 319 13.36 -2.09 -9.08
CA VAL A 319 14.09 -0.89 -9.53
C VAL A 319 15.08 -0.40 -8.47
N ASN A 320 16.24 0.12 -8.85
CA ASN A 320 17.22 0.62 -7.89
C ASN A 320 16.98 2.10 -7.51
N VAL A 321 15.69 2.48 -7.42
CA VAL A 321 15.26 3.84 -7.07
C VAL A 321 14.75 3.86 -5.64
N LYS A 322 15.27 4.80 -4.85
CA LYS A 322 14.82 5.06 -3.46
C LYS A 322 13.55 5.91 -3.46
N SER A 323 12.69 5.69 -2.46
CA SER A 323 11.46 6.46 -2.26
C SER A 323 11.66 7.95 -1.99
N GLU A 324 12.85 8.36 -1.51
CA GLU A 324 13.21 9.76 -1.30
C GLU A 324 13.14 10.59 -2.58
N MET A 325 13.25 9.94 -3.75
CA MET A 325 13.14 10.59 -5.05
C MET A 325 11.70 11.02 -5.41
N LEU A 326 10.67 10.50 -4.72
CA LEU A 326 9.28 10.88 -5.00
C LEU A 326 9.05 12.38 -4.79
N GLU A 327 9.59 12.94 -3.69
CA GLU A 327 9.44 14.36 -3.36
C GLU A 327 10.04 15.24 -4.48
N LYS A 328 11.24 14.88 -4.97
CA LYS A 328 11.91 15.56 -6.09
C LYS A 328 11.11 15.42 -7.38
N PHE A 329 10.61 14.22 -7.68
CA PHE A 329 9.79 13.96 -8.86
C PHE A 329 8.52 14.81 -8.88
N VAL A 330 7.81 14.90 -7.75
CA VAL A 330 6.56 15.68 -7.66
C VAL A 330 6.82 17.17 -7.85
N ASN A 331 7.90 17.69 -7.29
CA ASN A 331 8.30 19.09 -7.49
C ASN A 331 8.59 19.37 -8.97
N TYR A 332 9.36 18.50 -9.63
CA TYR A 332 9.65 18.59 -11.05
C TYR A 332 8.38 18.48 -11.92
N TRP A 333 7.50 17.53 -11.60
CA TRP A 333 6.21 17.34 -12.25
C TRP A 333 5.35 18.63 -12.21
N ASN A 334 5.27 19.26 -11.04
CA ASN A 334 4.49 20.48 -10.85
C ASN A 334 5.09 21.67 -11.60
N MET A 335 6.42 21.84 -11.56
CA MET A 335 7.12 22.89 -12.33
C MET A 335 6.89 22.75 -13.83
N THR A 336 7.02 21.53 -14.34
CA THR A 336 6.90 21.28 -15.78
C THR A 336 5.48 21.36 -16.32
N ARG A 337 4.46 21.20 -15.47
CA ARG A 337 3.07 21.47 -15.84
C ARG A 337 2.78 22.96 -15.91
N LYS A 338 3.27 23.76 -14.96
CA LYS A 338 3.09 25.22 -14.98
C LYS A 338 3.66 25.86 -16.25
N LYS A 339 4.82 25.38 -16.71
CA LYS A 339 5.47 25.85 -17.95
C LYS A 339 4.75 25.51 -19.26
N ALA A 340 3.77 24.60 -19.25
CA ALA A 340 3.01 24.25 -20.46
C ALA A 340 1.74 25.10 -20.65
N TYR A 341 1.43 25.98 -19.69
CA TYR A 341 0.30 26.92 -19.71
C TYR A 341 0.75 28.39 -19.84
N LEU A 342 2.04 28.62 -20.10
CA LEU A 342 2.62 29.87 -20.60
C LEU A 342 3.16 29.58 -22.00
#